data_AF-A0A7R9V7U2-F1
#
_entry.id   AF-A0A7R9V7U2-F1
#
_cell.length_a   1.000
_cell.length_b   1.000
_cell.length_c   1.000
_cell.angle_alpha   90.00
_cell.angle_beta   90.00
_cell.angle_gamma   90.00
#
_symmetry.space_group_name_H-M   'P 1'
#
loop_
_entity.id
_entity.type
_entity.pdbx_description
1 polymer ?
#
loop_
_entity_poly.entity_id
_entity_poly.type
_entity_poly.pdbx_seq_one_letter_code
_entity_poly.pdbx_strand_id
1 'polypeptide(L)'
;TLLMSHAYRFLQTNDSKMCHMHVIELCDLGNLNSALKQGFFHPLDADADAVSVAGMVSSEGDRGRPGLARSGSGHACGPNMRTLLLTLIEVASAVGYLHSMGVVHCDIKPGNVLLKSSPIDHRGFTAKLTDFGLSRVLDDDVGA
;
A
#
# COMPACT_ATOMS: atom_id res chain seq x y z
N THR A 1 -3.27 -8.36 -2.91
CA THR A 1 -3.88 -9.32 -1.93
C THR A 1 -4.72 -8.56 -0.90
N LEU A 2 -5.67 -9.17 -0.19
CA LEU A 2 -6.48 -8.44 0.81
C LEU A 2 -5.78 -8.31 2.16
N LEU A 3 -5.94 -7.17 2.82
CA LEU A 3 -5.44 -6.93 4.19
C LEU A 3 -6.40 -7.47 5.27
N MET A 4 -6.92 -8.68 5.08
CA MET A 4 -7.90 -9.29 5.99
C MET A 4 -7.50 -10.68 6.48
N SER A 5 -6.33 -11.20 6.09
CA SER A 5 -5.99 -12.62 6.30
C SER A 5 -5.96 -13.09 7.76
N HIS A 6 -5.84 -12.20 8.76
CA HIS A 6 -5.75 -12.58 10.17
C HIS A 6 -6.35 -11.52 11.11
N ALA A 7 -7.55 -11.02 10.81
CA ALA A 7 -8.24 -10.05 11.67
C ALA A 7 -8.68 -10.69 13.00
N TYR A 8 -7.87 -10.57 14.05
CA TYR A 8 -8.28 -10.97 15.40
C TYR A 8 -9.12 -9.86 16.04
N ARG A 9 -10.34 -10.21 16.46
CA ARG A 9 -11.25 -9.34 17.21
C ARG A 9 -11.05 -9.59 18.71
N PHE A 10 -10.42 -8.65 19.40
CA PHE A 10 -10.36 -8.68 20.87
C PHE A 10 -11.41 -7.75 21.46
N LEU A 11 -12.14 -8.24 22.48
CA LEU A 11 -13.15 -7.51 23.23
C LEU A 11 -12.71 -7.47 24.70
N GLN A 12 -12.04 -6.40 25.14
CA GLN A 12 -11.98 -6.10 26.57
C GLN A 12 -11.54 -4.66 26.86
N THR A 13 -12.29 -3.96 27.72
CA THR A 13 -11.78 -3.45 29.01
C THR A 13 -12.93 -2.92 29.89
N ASN A 14 -12.59 -2.79 31.18
CA ASN A 14 -13.38 -2.43 32.36
C ASN A 14 -14.35 -1.24 32.21
N ASP A 15 -15.42 -1.32 33.00
CA ASP A 15 -16.44 -0.29 33.27
C ASP A 15 -17.01 0.41 32.02
N SER A 16 -18.05 -0.21 31.46
CA SER A 16 -19.07 0.39 30.58
C SER A 16 -18.66 0.93 29.20
N LYS A 17 -17.39 0.83 28.77
CA LYS A 17 -16.97 1.13 27.38
C LYS A 17 -16.37 -0.09 26.69
N MET A 18 -16.98 -0.51 25.59
CA MET A 18 -16.45 -1.58 24.73
C MET A 18 -15.51 -0.99 23.69
N CYS A 19 -14.23 -1.36 23.75
CA CYS A 19 -13.24 -1.06 22.71
C CYS A 19 -13.17 -2.24 21.74
N HIS A 20 -13.20 -1.95 20.44
CA HIS A 20 -13.06 -2.95 19.38
C HIS A 20 -11.69 -2.80 18.71
N MET A 21 -10.87 -3.84 18.78
CA MET A 21 -9.54 -3.85 18.18
C MET A 21 -9.48 -4.88 17.06
N HIS A 22 -9.05 -4.43 15.88
CA HIS A 22 -8.73 -5.27 14.74
C HIS A 22 -7.20 -5.40 14.62
N VAL A 23 -6.67 -6.59 14.85
CA VAL A 23 -5.25 -6.87 14.57
C VAL A 23 -5.14 -7.36 13.14
N ILE A 24 -4.38 -6.66 12.29
CA ILE A 24 -4.18 -7.03 10.88
C ILE A 24 -2.70 -7.04 10.52
N GLU A 25 -2.38 -7.59 9.35
CA GLU A 25 -1.02 -7.56 8.82
C GLU A 25 -0.52 -6.11 8.67
N LEU A 26 0.72 -5.85 9.10
CA LEU A 26 1.37 -4.54 8.97
C LEU A 26 1.91 -4.33 7.55
N CYS A 27 1.57 -3.18 6.96
CA CYS A 27 2.15 -2.67 5.72
C CYS A 27 3.10 -1.51 6.06
N ASP A 28 4.40 -1.79 6.04
CA ASP A 28 5.48 -0.94 6.52
C ASP A 28 5.83 0.24 5.60
N LEU A 29 5.39 0.20 4.34
CA LEU A 29 5.68 1.26 3.35
C LEU A 29 4.53 2.27 3.18
N GLY A 30 3.49 2.18 4.02
CA GLY A 30 2.35 3.11 3.97
C GLY A 30 1.41 2.86 2.79
N ASN A 31 0.82 3.93 2.23
CA ASN A 31 -0.16 3.84 1.15
C ASN A 31 0.37 4.30 -0.21
N LEU A 32 -0.29 3.84 -1.28
CA LEU A 32 0.09 4.11 -2.66
C LEU A 32 -0.02 5.60 -3.02
N ASN A 33 -0.95 6.35 -2.44
CA ASN A 33 -1.07 7.80 -2.66
C ASN A 33 0.20 8.55 -2.23
N SER A 34 0.72 8.24 -1.04
CA SER A 34 1.97 8.82 -0.54
C SER A 34 3.17 8.39 -1.39
N ALA A 35 3.23 7.11 -1.78
CA ALA A 35 4.31 6.59 -2.63
C ALA A 35 4.35 7.28 -4.01
N LEU A 36 3.18 7.52 -4.62
CA LEU A 36 3.07 8.26 -5.89
C LEU A 36 3.58 9.70 -5.75
N LYS A 37 3.22 10.40 -4.67
CA LYS A 37 3.68 11.78 -4.42
C LYS A 37 5.17 11.88 -4.13
N GLN A 38 5.77 10.84 -3.54
CA GLN A 38 7.19 10.78 -3.23
C GLN A 38 8.06 10.38 -4.44
N GLY A 39 7.44 10.08 -5.58
CA GLY A 39 8.17 9.69 -6.78
C GLY A 39 8.72 8.27 -6.75
N PHE A 40 8.14 7.39 -5.92
CA PHE A 40 8.54 5.98 -5.78
C PHE A 40 8.50 5.19 -7.10
N PHE A 41 7.74 5.69 -8.09
CA PHE A 41 7.57 5.09 -9.40
C PHE A 41 8.39 5.76 -10.49
N HIS A 42 9.32 6.66 -10.20
CA HIS A 42 10.26 7.12 -11.22
C HIS A 42 11.37 6.09 -11.43
N PRO A 43 11.84 5.89 -12.67
CA PRO A 43 13.06 5.16 -12.93
C PRO A 43 14.16 5.69 -12.01
N LEU A 44 14.71 4.83 -11.16
CA LEU A 44 16.03 5.05 -10.59
C LEU A 44 16.94 5.26 -11.80
N ASP A 45 17.67 6.38 -11.82
CA ASP A 45 18.44 6.82 -12.97
C ASP A 45 19.14 5.65 -13.68
N ALA A 46 19.05 5.63 -15.02
CA ALA A 46 19.43 4.53 -15.90
C ALA A 46 20.94 4.19 -15.93
N ASP A 47 21.67 4.47 -14.86
CA ASP A 47 23.13 4.35 -14.74
C ASP A 47 23.59 3.71 -13.41
N ALA A 48 22.75 2.86 -12.80
CA ALA A 48 23.15 2.07 -11.63
C ALA A 48 22.96 0.57 -11.90
N ASP A 49 23.84 0.05 -12.75
CA ASP A 49 24.26 -1.35 -12.68
C ASP A 49 25.02 -1.53 -11.35
N ALA A 50 24.30 -1.70 -10.26
CA ALA A 50 24.87 -1.98 -8.95
C ALA A 50 23.88 -2.76 -8.07
N VAL A 51 24.10 -4.06 -8.03
CA VAL A 51 23.78 -4.87 -6.85
C VAL A 51 24.29 -4.14 -5.61
N SER A 52 23.40 -3.72 -4.70
CA SER A 52 23.75 -3.53 -3.30
C SER A 52 22.53 -3.66 -2.41
N VAL A 53 22.58 -4.77 -1.69
CA VAL A 53 21.77 -5.20 -0.57
C VAL A 53 22.00 -4.26 0.62
N ALA A 54 20.97 -4.15 1.46
CA ALA A 54 21.05 -3.87 2.89
C ALA A 54 21.43 -2.45 3.36
N GLY A 55 20.63 -1.96 4.31
CA GLY A 55 21.11 -1.03 5.34
C GLY A 55 20.29 0.23 5.53
N MET A 56 19.12 0.12 6.16
CA MET A 56 18.59 1.22 6.96
C MET A 56 18.28 0.70 8.36
N VAL A 57 19.29 0.75 9.22
CA VAL A 57 19.11 0.86 10.67
C VAL A 57 19.80 2.14 11.14
N SER A 58 19.15 2.76 12.14
CA SER A 58 19.69 3.64 13.18
C SER A 58 19.61 5.18 13.00
N SER A 59 18.72 5.74 13.84
CA SER A 59 19.02 6.72 14.91
C SER A 59 18.56 8.18 14.75
N GLU A 60 17.91 8.64 15.83
CA GLU A 60 17.45 9.99 16.14
C GLU A 60 18.60 11.03 16.19
N GLY A 61 18.32 12.29 15.84
CA GLY A 61 19.25 13.41 16.06
C GLY A 61 18.93 14.71 15.32
N ASP A 62 18.55 15.72 16.10
CA ASP A 62 18.29 17.14 15.78
C ASP A 62 19.42 17.89 15.01
N ARG A 63 19.05 18.64 13.95
CA ARG A 63 19.39 20.06 13.67
C ARG A 63 19.33 20.44 12.18
N GLY A 64 18.62 21.53 11.90
CA GLY A 64 18.95 22.51 10.84
C GLY A 64 18.68 22.10 9.38
N ARG A 65 17.64 22.69 8.77
CA ARG A 65 17.42 22.70 7.31
C ARG A 65 18.60 23.38 6.59
N PRO A 66 19.27 22.72 5.62
CA PRO A 66 19.99 23.41 4.56
C PRO A 66 19.04 23.55 3.36
N GLY A 67 18.81 24.79 2.92
CA GLY A 67 18.16 25.07 1.65
C GLY A 67 19.05 24.58 0.51
N LEU A 68 18.60 23.53 -0.20
CA LEU A 68 19.20 23.12 -1.46
C LEU A 68 18.41 23.74 -2.62
N ALA A 69 19.04 24.73 -3.24
CA ALA A 69 18.71 25.15 -4.60
C ALA A 69 18.78 23.93 -5.52
N ARG A 70 17.63 23.51 -6.07
CA ARG A 70 17.61 22.54 -7.17
C ARG A 70 17.66 23.31 -8.48
N SER A 71 18.89 23.53 -8.94
CA SER A 71 19.20 23.85 -10.33
C SER A 71 18.66 22.73 -11.23
N GLY A 72 18.03 23.12 -12.34
CA GLY A 72 17.39 22.22 -13.27
C GLY A 72 18.39 21.31 -14.00
N SER A 73 17.98 20.07 -14.20
CA SER A 73 18.29 19.33 -15.42
C SER A 73 17.14 18.34 -15.64
N GLY A 74 16.33 18.62 -16.67
CA GLY A 74 15.18 17.83 -17.03
C GLY A 74 15.61 16.53 -17.69
N HIS A 75 15.59 15.45 -16.92
CA HIS A 75 15.24 14.14 -17.45
C HIS A 75 13.95 13.75 -16.74
N ALA A 76 12.81 14.18 -17.29
CA ALA A 76 11.51 13.64 -16.89
C ALA A 76 11.43 12.21 -17.43
N CYS A 77 12.17 11.31 -16.79
CA CYS A 77 12.00 9.88 -16.98
C CYS A 77 10.56 9.58 -16.57
N GLY A 78 9.76 9.19 -17.56
CA GLY A 78 8.36 8.86 -17.36
C GLY A 78 8.22 7.80 -16.26
N PRO A 79 7.03 7.65 -15.66
CA PRO A 79 6.84 6.67 -14.60
C PRO A 79 7.25 5.27 -15.07
N ASN A 80 7.82 4.49 -14.16
CA ASN A 80 8.14 3.09 -14.36
C ASN A 80 6.84 2.31 -14.57
N MET A 81 6.47 2.18 -15.85
CA MET A 81 5.23 1.54 -16.28
C MET A 81 5.14 0.09 -15.84
N ARG A 82 6.28 -0.62 -15.75
CA ARG A 82 6.32 -2.00 -15.27
C ARG A 82 5.85 -2.08 -13.82
N THR A 83 6.39 -1.23 -12.95
CA THR A 83 6.00 -1.18 -11.55
C THR A 83 4.52 -0.81 -11.40
N LEU A 84 4.03 0.17 -12.16
CA LEU A 84 2.62 0.57 -12.15
C LEU A 84 1.68 -0.56 -12.58
N LEU A 85 1.99 -1.24 -13.69
CA LEU A 85 1.15 -2.32 -14.22
C LEU A 85 1.07 -3.50 -13.24
N LEU A 86 2.20 -3.90 -12.64
CA LEU A 86 2.20 -4.97 -11.64
C LEU A 86 1.37 -4.59 -10.40
N THR A 87 1.46 -3.34 -9.95
CA THR A 87 0.64 -2.85 -8.82
C THR A 87 -0.84 -2.85 -9.16
N LEU A 88 -1.22 -2.44 -10.38
CA LEU A 88 -2.61 -2.47 -10.83
C LEU A 88 -3.14 -3.91 -10.94
N ILE A 89 -2.32 -4.87 -11.37
CA ILE A 89 -2.69 -6.29 -11.41
C ILE A 89 -3.01 -6.81 -9.99
N GLU A 90 -2.21 -6.47 -8.99
CA GLU A 90 -2.47 -6.88 -7.60
C GLU A 90 -3.76 -6.29 -7.03
N VAL A 91 -4.05 -5.02 -7.35
CA VAL A 91 -5.28 -4.35 -6.95
C VAL A 91 -6.48 -4.98 -7.67
N ALA A 92 -6.39 -5.17 -8.99
CA ALA A 92 -7.45 -5.81 -9.77
C ALA A 92 -7.72 -7.25 -9.30
N SER A 93 -6.67 -8.02 -8.97
CA SER A 93 -6.79 -9.36 -8.41
C SER A 93 -7.51 -9.35 -7.06
N ALA A 94 -7.18 -8.39 -6.17
CA ALA A 94 -7.87 -8.22 -4.90
C ALA A 94 -9.36 -7.88 -5.09
N VAL A 95 -9.69 -7.01 -6.05
CA VAL A 95 -11.08 -6.66 -6.38
C VAL A 95 -11.82 -7.85 -6.98
N GLY A 96 -11.20 -8.59 -7.91
CA GLY A 96 -11.78 -9.81 -8.47
C GLY A 96 -12.09 -10.85 -7.40
N TYR A 97 -11.21 -10.99 -6.40
CA TYR A 97 -11.46 -11.84 -5.24
C TYR A 97 -12.65 -11.33 -4.41
N LEU A 98 -12.75 -10.03 -4.11
CA LEU A 98 -13.93 -9.48 -3.41
C LEU A 98 -15.23 -9.75 -4.17
N HIS A 99 -15.24 -9.49 -5.48
CA HIS A 99 -16.39 -9.74 -6.32
C HIS A 99 -16.77 -11.23 -6.36
N SER A 100 -15.79 -12.14 -6.34
CA SER A 100 -16.06 -13.58 -6.24
C SER A 100 -16.72 -14.00 -4.92
N MET A 101 -16.62 -13.16 -3.89
CA MET A 101 -17.30 -13.33 -2.60
C MET A 101 -18.61 -12.52 -2.51
N GLY A 102 -19.08 -11.93 -3.62
CA GLY A 102 -20.24 -11.04 -3.61
C GLY A 102 -20.00 -9.72 -2.88
N VAL A 103 -18.74 -9.32 -2.65
CA VAL A 103 -18.41 -8.08 -1.92
C VAL A 103 -17.98 -6.99 -2.90
N VAL A 104 -18.64 -5.83 -2.84
CA VAL A 104 -18.23 -4.62 -3.56
C VAL A 104 -17.49 -3.69 -2.60
N HIS A 105 -16.27 -3.26 -2.96
CA HIS A 105 -15.44 -2.42 -2.08
C HIS A 105 -15.98 -1.00 -1.90
N CYS A 106 -16.57 -0.40 -2.95
CA CYS A 106 -17.14 0.95 -3.03
C CYS A 106 -16.19 2.15 -2.84
N ASP A 107 -15.00 1.97 -2.26
CA ASP A 107 -14.04 3.08 -2.05
C ASP A 107 -12.61 2.74 -2.53
N ILE A 108 -12.49 2.32 -3.79
CA ILE A 108 -11.17 2.00 -4.38
C ILE A 108 -10.48 3.30 -4.79
N LYS A 109 -9.39 3.62 -4.08
CA LYS A 109 -8.52 4.78 -4.36
C LYS A 109 -7.08 4.47 -3.91
N PRO A 110 -6.06 5.20 -4.42
CA PRO A 110 -4.67 4.96 -4.01
C PRO A 110 -4.41 5.09 -2.50
N GLY A 111 -5.23 5.85 -1.78
CA GLY A 111 -5.14 5.94 -0.32
C GLY A 111 -5.50 4.64 0.41
N ASN A 112 -6.32 3.80 -0.22
CA ASN A 112 -6.83 2.53 0.32
C ASN A 112 -6.04 1.32 -0.24
N VAL A 113 -4.88 1.57 -0.84
CA VAL A 113 -3.93 0.53 -1.25
C VAL A 113 -2.67 0.70 -0.41
N LEU A 114 -2.40 -0.26 0.47
CA LEU A 114 -1.20 -0.27 1.29
C LEU A 114 -0.07 -1.05 0.62
N LEU A 115 1.16 -0.68 0.93
CA LEU A 115 2.37 -1.27 0.40
C LEU A 115 3.12 -2.00 1.52
N LYS A 116 3.47 -3.26 1.28
CA LYS A 116 4.27 -4.07 2.19
C LYS A 116 5.59 -4.42 1.54
N SER A 117 6.70 -4.22 2.25
CA SER A 117 8.03 -4.63 1.80
C SER A 117 8.07 -6.12 1.45
N SER A 118 8.67 -6.42 0.31
CA SER A 118 8.82 -7.77 -0.22
C SER A 118 10.16 -7.89 -0.91
N PRO A 119 11.13 -8.63 -0.35
CA PRO A 119 12.43 -8.83 -0.97
C PRO A 119 12.37 -9.75 -2.21
N ILE A 120 11.24 -10.45 -2.40
CA ILE A 120 11.04 -11.40 -3.50
C ILE A 120 10.44 -10.70 -4.73
N ASP A 121 9.70 -9.60 -4.54
CA ASP A 121 9.13 -8.84 -5.64
C ASP A 121 10.19 -7.92 -6.25
N HIS A 122 10.29 -7.87 -7.58
CA HIS A 122 11.23 -7.00 -8.29
C HIS A 122 11.06 -5.51 -7.96
N ARG A 123 9.88 -5.10 -7.49
CA ARG A 123 9.59 -3.73 -7.07
C ARG A 123 10.00 -3.45 -5.63
N GLY A 124 10.38 -4.48 -4.86
CA GLY A 124 10.66 -4.40 -3.43
C GLY A 124 9.41 -4.35 -2.55
N PHE A 125 8.20 -4.48 -3.11
CA PHE A 125 6.94 -4.42 -2.36
C PHE A 125 5.81 -5.23 -3.00
N THR A 126 4.75 -5.49 -2.23
CA THR A 126 3.46 -6.00 -2.71
C THR A 126 2.33 -5.05 -2.30
N ALA A 127 1.29 -4.95 -3.13
CA ALA A 127 0.12 -4.09 -2.87
C ALA A 127 -1.04 -4.86 -2.21
N LYS A 128 -1.63 -4.24 -1.19
CA LYS A 128 -2.77 -4.78 -0.44
C LYS A 128 -3.92 -3.79 -0.36
N LEU A 129 -5.12 -4.25 -0.72
CA LEU A 129 -6.33 -3.44 -0.63
C LEU A 129 -6.85 -3.42 0.82
N THR A 130 -7.24 -2.24 1.29
CA THR A 130 -7.71 -1.97 2.66
C THR A 130 -8.93 -1.05 2.68
N ASP A 131 -9.45 -0.79 3.88
CA ASP A 131 -10.57 0.11 4.17
C ASP A 131 -11.92 -0.32 3.58
N PHE A 132 -12.50 -1.32 4.25
CA PHE A 132 -13.81 -1.88 3.93
C PHE A 132 -14.97 -1.14 4.61
N GLY A 133 -14.74 0.07 5.14
CA GLY A 133 -15.77 0.82 5.89
C GLY A 133 -17.01 1.17 5.07
N LEU A 134 -16.87 1.21 3.74
CA LEU A 134 -17.96 1.46 2.79
C LEU A 134 -18.34 0.24 1.94
N SER A 135 -17.72 -0.92 2.21
CA SER A 135 -17.96 -2.14 1.44
C SER A 135 -19.36 -2.69 1.66
N ARG A 136 -19.89 -3.36 0.65
CA ARG A 136 -21.23 -3.94 0.64
C ARG A 136 -21.18 -5.39 0.22
N VAL A 137 -21.89 -6.24 0.95
CA VAL A 137 -22.20 -7.59 0.48
C VAL A 137 -23.43 -7.46 -0.41
N LEU A 138 -23.34 -8.00 -1.62
CA LEU A 138 -24.47 -8.20 -2.49
C LEU A 138 -25.17 -9.46 -1.98
N ASP A 139 -26.35 -9.29 -1.38
CA ASP A 139 -27.23 -10.41 -1.15
C ASP A 139 -27.73 -10.89 -2.52
N ASP A 140 -27.59 -12.18 -2.78
CA ASP A 140 -28.20 -12.82 -3.95
C ASP A 140 -29.73 -12.79 -3.73
N ASP A 141 -30.37 -11.66 -4.01
CA ASP A 141 -31.81 -11.59 -4.30
C ASP A 141 -32.05 -12.26 -5.67
N VAL A 142 -31.70 -13.56 -5.78
CA VAL A 142 -32.22 -14.46 -6.80
C VAL A 142 -33.57 -14.96 -6.28
N GLY A 143 -34.51 -14.02 -6.24
CA GLY A 143 -35.93 -14.27 -6.08
C GLY A 143 -36.66 -13.72 -7.30
N ALA A 144 -36.63 -14.45 -8.42
CA ALA A 144 -37.58 -14.32 -9.52
C ALA A 144 -37.62 -15.63 -10.33
#